data_AF-A0A914KC12-F1
#
_entry.id   AF-A0A914KC12-F1
#
_cell.length_a   1.000
_cell.length_b   1.000
_cell.length_c   1.000
_cell.angle_alpha   90.00
_cell.angle_beta   90.00
_cell.angle_gamma   90.00
#
_symmetry.space_group_name_H-M   'P 1'
#
loop_
_entity.id
_entity.type
_entity.pdbx_description
1 polymer ?
#
loop_
_entity_poly.entity_id
_entity_poly.type
_entity_poly.pdbx_seq_one_letter_code
_entity_poly.pdbx_strand_id
1 'polypeptide(L)'
;MAGLVGSLVFFLKNKNPLELNATFEEAVRSASKIDTRYFHVGILDDAGCLIHATVTSGVVRHPIQQAIDGLKPDALEFCDVQVDDSVRKQAIKFASDNIGAAYNDVFSPDFVNSVGEKAFYCCQLAAHAYGRHLFDDHYMNFLDKEGNFIDYWVKYFQNKKRPIPEGQPGTHPSILRYSKCIRFRGRQEITMKSFSIPKNLTEALHFIGGKRINLAKENPVFEVVEPRSGKLLAKIEEATRSDVQFAVEAARKAQEDDVQFAVEAARKAQEEWSNWTKDERSRVLKKAAHLIRKNVNEISWWESVDNGKPIYEAKLDILSCADTFEHYSSKLDILSCADTFEHYSSIDLNGEHIPLSDRDSRFAYIRREPLGVVGAIGAWNYPMQTASWKIAPAIACGNGIVYKPSPLAPISSVILAQLLQHSGVPDGLVNVVQGGGKTGSAICQTRDVKKVSFTGSVATGRIIAQNAAADFVKPVTLELGGKSSCIIFDDCGVDMAVAGAMMANFFSQGAVCSNASKVLVHKNILNEFVESLVEKTKQLKIGDPLKEDTRVGACISKDHLDKVKSYIDGAVKE
;
A
#
# COMPACT_ATOMS: atom_id res chain seq x y z
N MET A 1 -27.80 6.42 -18.82
CA MET A 1 -27.51 5.71 -20.09
C MET A 1 -28.33 6.22 -21.29
N ALA A 2 -29.66 6.38 -21.20
CA ALA A 2 -30.60 6.64 -22.32
C ALA A 2 -30.41 7.94 -23.17
N GLY A 3 -29.23 8.56 -23.16
CA GLY A 3 -28.83 9.59 -24.10
C GLY A 3 -27.37 9.49 -24.56
N LEU A 4 -26.60 8.51 -24.08
CA LEU A 4 -25.17 8.29 -24.39
C LEU A 4 -24.94 7.24 -25.49
N VAL A 5 -26.02 6.80 -26.15
CA VAL A 5 -25.96 5.77 -27.21
C VAL A 5 -25.16 6.33 -28.38
N GLY A 6 -24.07 5.65 -28.74
CA GLY A 6 -23.09 6.06 -29.73
C GLY A 6 -22.04 7.06 -29.25
N SER A 7 -22.14 7.62 -28.04
CA SER A 7 -21.08 8.49 -27.52
C SER A 7 -19.75 7.74 -27.48
N LEU A 8 -18.66 8.43 -27.84
CA LEU A 8 -17.31 7.94 -27.60
C LEU A 8 -16.94 8.17 -26.13
N VAL A 9 -16.43 7.13 -25.49
CA VAL A 9 -15.92 7.19 -24.12
C VAL A 9 -14.40 7.17 -24.19
N PHE A 10 -13.78 8.27 -23.78
CA PHE A 10 -12.35 8.41 -23.69
C PHE A 10 -11.88 8.12 -22.26
N PHE A 11 -10.78 7.38 -22.13
CA PHE A 11 -10.19 6.97 -20.87
C PHE A 11 -8.92 7.78 -20.61
N LEU A 12 -8.82 8.37 -19.42
CA LEU A 12 -7.78 9.33 -19.07
C LEU A 12 -6.92 8.89 -17.88
N LYS A 13 -5.67 9.35 -17.89
CA LYS A 13 -4.77 9.38 -16.74
C LYS A 13 -4.43 10.83 -16.38
N ASN A 14 -4.40 11.13 -15.09
CA ASN A 14 -4.19 12.49 -14.56
C ASN A 14 -2.72 12.95 -14.53
N LYS A 15 -1.75 12.08 -14.86
CA LYS A 15 -0.31 12.40 -14.97
C LYS A 15 0.22 12.20 -16.37
N ASN A 16 1.18 13.03 -16.81
CA ASN A 16 1.86 12.98 -18.11
C ASN A 16 3.10 12.03 -18.05
N PRO A 17 3.32 11.07 -18.98
CA PRO A 17 4.41 10.12 -18.89
C PRO A 17 5.53 10.44 -19.90
N LEU A 18 6.69 10.85 -19.39
CA LEU A 18 7.97 10.79 -20.12
C LEU A 18 9.02 10.17 -19.18
N GLU A 19 8.86 8.88 -18.91
CA GLU A 19 9.81 8.05 -18.14
C GLU A 19 10.07 6.74 -18.89
N LEU A 20 11.29 6.19 -18.76
CA LEU A 20 11.84 5.16 -19.66
C LEU A 20 11.19 3.76 -19.53
N ASN A 21 10.29 3.54 -18.57
CA ASN A 21 9.64 2.26 -18.28
C ASN A 21 8.10 2.30 -18.43
N ALA A 22 7.60 3.10 -19.37
CA ALA A 22 6.16 3.21 -19.66
C ALA A 22 5.49 1.84 -19.88
N THR A 23 4.31 1.64 -19.30
CA THR A 23 3.37 0.58 -19.73
C THR A 23 2.97 0.77 -21.20
N PHE A 24 2.40 -0.25 -21.86
CA PHE A 24 1.96 -0.09 -23.26
C PHE A 24 0.96 1.06 -23.43
N GLU A 25 0.02 1.19 -22.49
CA GLU A 25 -0.93 2.29 -22.40
C GLU A 25 -0.26 3.65 -22.18
N GLU A 26 0.87 3.71 -21.46
CA GLU A 26 1.64 4.95 -21.28
C GLU A 26 2.53 5.27 -22.50
N ALA A 27 3.04 4.26 -23.20
CA ALA A 27 3.80 4.43 -24.43
C ALA A 27 2.90 4.88 -25.58
N VAL A 28 1.67 4.36 -25.67
CA VAL A 28 0.62 4.85 -26.58
C VAL A 28 0.50 6.37 -26.48
N ARG A 29 0.48 6.91 -25.25
CA ARG A 29 0.29 8.34 -24.98
C ARG A 29 1.44 9.22 -25.50
N SER A 30 2.65 8.67 -25.67
CA SER A 30 3.77 9.40 -26.28
C SER A 30 3.73 9.40 -27.81
N ALA A 31 2.89 8.56 -28.43
CA ALA A 31 2.69 8.52 -29.88
C ALA A 31 1.96 9.77 -30.44
N SER A 32 1.53 10.71 -29.59
CA SER A 32 0.74 11.89 -29.96
C SER A 32 1.24 13.18 -29.29
N LYS A 33 1.34 14.26 -30.08
CA LYS A 33 1.92 15.55 -29.63
C LYS A 33 0.93 16.55 -28.99
N ILE A 34 -0.38 16.29 -28.98
CA ILE A 34 -1.39 17.32 -28.62
C ILE A 34 -1.77 17.30 -27.14
N ASP A 35 -2.19 16.15 -26.62
CA ASP A 35 -2.45 15.94 -25.19
C ASP A 35 -2.19 14.47 -24.89
N THR A 36 -1.28 14.16 -23.97
CA THR A 36 -0.95 12.77 -23.69
C THR A 36 -2.02 12.10 -22.84
N ARG A 37 -2.92 12.80 -22.12
CA ARG A 37 -3.79 12.21 -21.07
C ARG A 37 -4.70 11.07 -21.52
N TYR A 38 -5.06 11.02 -22.80
CA TYR A 38 -5.96 10.02 -23.37
C TYR A 38 -5.19 8.81 -23.90
N PHE A 39 -5.51 7.61 -23.42
CA PHE A 39 -4.83 6.36 -23.81
C PHE A 39 -5.74 5.30 -24.44
N HIS A 40 -7.07 5.46 -24.28
CA HIS A 40 -8.04 4.51 -24.82
C HIS A 40 -9.35 5.21 -25.19
N VAL A 41 -10.08 4.62 -26.15
CA VAL A 41 -11.42 5.06 -26.56
C VAL A 41 -12.29 3.86 -26.93
N GLY A 42 -13.60 3.95 -26.72
CA GLY A 42 -14.58 2.98 -27.21
C GLY A 42 -15.92 3.65 -27.53
N ILE A 43 -16.82 2.91 -28.18
CA ILE A 43 -18.16 3.36 -28.56
C ILE A 43 -19.19 2.78 -27.59
N LEU A 44 -20.10 3.58 -27.06
CA LEU A 44 -21.26 3.08 -26.31
C LEU A 44 -22.36 2.59 -27.25
N ASP A 45 -22.93 1.42 -26.97
CA ASP A 45 -24.11 0.91 -27.65
C ASP A 45 -25.43 1.33 -26.98
N ASP A 46 -26.54 0.80 -27.48
CA ASP A 46 -27.90 1.05 -27.00
C ASP A 46 -28.20 0.48 -25.60
N ALA A 47 -27.53 -0.62 -25.23
CA ALA A 47 -27.57 -1.19 -23.88
C ALA A 47 -26.62 -0.49 -22.89
N GLY A 48 -25.79 0.46 -23.34
CA GLY A 48 -24.77 1.12 -22.53
C GLY A 48 -23.54 0.24 -22.24
N CYS A 49 -23.30 -0.79 -23.06
CA CYS A 49 -22.03 -1.49 -23.10
C CYS A 49 -21.03 -0.72 -23.97
N LEU A 50 -19.75 -0.83 -23.62
CA LEU A 50 -18.64 -0.27 -24.39
C LEU A 50 -18.13 -1.32 -25.38
N ILE A 51 -18.07 -0.95 -26.66
CA ILE A 51 -17.39 -1.70 -27.72
C ILE A 51 -16.03 -1.04 -27.96
N HIS A 52 -14.95 -1.81 -27.77
CA HIS A 52 -13.57 -1.31 -27.84
C HIS A 52 -12.58 -2.44 -28.18
N ALA A 53 -11.38 -2.09 -28.65
CA ALA A 53 -10.34 -3.07 -28.96
C ALA A 53 -9.27 -3.11 -27.85
N THR A 54 -9.02 -4.27 -27.24
CA THR A 54 -8.02 -4.48 -26.17
C THR A 54 -6.89 -5.41 -26.60
N VAL A 55 -5.70 -5.21 -26.04
CA VAL A 55 -4.49 -5.99 -26.39
C VAL A 55 -4.70 -7.50 -26.19
N THR A 56 -5.42 -7.90 -25.15
CA THR A 56 -5.62 -9.29 -24.74
C THR A 56 -6.71 -10.03 -25.52
N SER A 57 -7.65 -9.32 -26.13
CA SER A 57 -8.93 -9.91 -26.56
C SER A 57 -9.46 -9.36 -27.87
N GLY A 58 -8.75 -8.44 -28.53
CA GLY A 58 -9.20 -7.81 -29.76
C GLY A 58 -10.44 -6.94 -29.52
N VAL A 59 -11.32 -6.86 -30.51
CA VAL A 59 -12.58 -6.11 -30.41
C VAL A 59 -13.56 -6.85 -29.51
N VAL A 60 -13.93 -6.25 -28.38
CA VAL A 60 -14.81 -6.81 -27.36
C VAL A 60 -15.93 -5.85 -26.98
N ARG A 61 -16.99 -6.40 -26.39
CA ARG A 61 -18.15 -5.67 -25.89
C ARG A 61 -18.35 -5.99 -24.41
N HIS A 62 -18.20 -4.99 -23.55
CA HIS A 62 -18.27 -5.14 -22.10
C HIS A 62 -19.19 -4.10 -21.45
N PRO A 63 -19.81 -4.38 -20.28
CA PRO A 63 -20.34 -3.33 -19.42
C PRO A 63 -19.24 -2.32 -19.12
N ILE A 64 -19.56 -1.02 -19.15
CA ILE A 64 -18.55 0.05 -18.99
C ILE A 64 -17.73 -0.09 -17.69
N GLN A 65 -18.32 -0.64 -16.61
CA GLN A 65 -17.60 -0.90 -15.35
C GLN A 65 -16.47 -1.93 -15.51
N GLN A 66 -16.67 -2.98 -16.30
CA GLN A 66 -15.63 -3.98 -16.57
C GLN A 66 -14.46 -3.36 -17.37
N ALA A 67 -14.75 -2.41 -18.27
CA ALA A 67 -13.72 -1.63 -18.95
C ALA A 67 -12.98 -0.68 -18.00
N ILE A 68 -13.67 -0.07 -17.01
CA ILE A 68 -13.03 0.74 -15.95
C ILE A 68 -12.11 -0.15 -15.09
N ASP A 69 -12.58 -1.31 -14.66
CA ASP A 69 -11.81 -2.20 -13.78
C ASP A 69 -10.56 -2.78 -14.50
N GLY A 70 -10.66 -3.04 -15.80
CA GLY A 70 -9.54 -3.50 -16.64
C GLY A 70 -8.54 -2.40 -17.00
N LEU A 71 -9.02 -1.26 -17.50
CA LEU A 71 -8.16 -0.15 -17.98
C LEU A 71 -7.70 0.80 -16.85
N LYS A 72 -8.32 0.70 -15.67
CA LYS A 72 -8.02 1.49 -14.45
C LYS A 72 -7.84 3.00 -14.71
N PRO A 73 -8.73 3.69 -15.45
CA PRO A 73 -8.60 5.12 -15.71
C PRO A 73 -8.73 5.93 -14.42
N ASP A 74 -8.13 7.12 -14.39
CA ASP A 74 -8.35 8.08 -13.30
C ASP A 74 -9.66 8.87 -13.53
N ALA A 75 -10.00 9.12 -14.81
CA ALA A 75 -11.25 9.75 -15.24
C ALA A 75 -11.73 9.22 -16.60
N LEU A 76 -13.03 9.37 -16.86
CA LEU A 76 -13.67 9.15 -18.15
C LEU A 76 -14.22 10.45 -18.72
N GLU A 77 -14.11 10.65 -20.04
CA GLU A 77 -14.83 11.71 -20.76
C GLU A 77 -15.80 11.11 -21.78
N PHE A 78 -17.06 11.53 -21.71
CA PHE A 78 -18.11 11.18 -22.65
C PHE A 78 -18.23 12.29 -23.70
N CYS A 79 -18.15 11.93 -24.97
CA CYS A 79 -18.23 12.88 -26.08
C CYS A 79 -19.15 12.35 -27.19
N ASP A 80 -19.93 13.24 -27.79
CA ASP A 80 -20.83 12.91 -28.89
C ASP A 80 -20.18 13.27 -30.24
N VAL A 81 -20.28 12.38 -31.22
CA VAL A 81 -19.89 12.67 -32.61
C VAL A 81 -21.05 13.40 -33.29
N GLN A 82 -20.78 14.56 -33.88
CA GLN A 82 -21.75 15.43 -34.54
C GLN A 82 -22.14 14.88 -35.92
N VAL A 83 -22.91 13.80 -35.92
CA VAL A 83 -23.49 13.14 -37.09
C VAL A 83 -24.96 12.79 -36.86
N ASP A 84 -25.67 12.57 -37.97
CA ASP A 84 -27.04 12.08 -37.97
C ASP A 84 -27.18 10.73 -37.24
N ASP A 85 -28.36 10.50 -36.65
CA ASP A 85 -28.65 9.26 -35.91
C ASP A 85 -28.56 8.00 -36.79
N SER A 86 -28.71 8.13 -38.11
CA SER A 86 -28.50 7.04 -39.08
C SER A 86 -27.03 6.59 -39.11
N VAL A 87 -26.09 7.53 -39.21
CA VAL A 87 -24.64 7.29 -39.17
C VAL A 87 -24.24 6.75 -37.80
N ARG A 88 -24.82 7.30 -36.71
CA ARG A 88 -24.58 6.80 -35.35
C ARG A 88 -24.97 5.33 -35.17
N LYS A 89 -26.13 4.92 -35.69
CA LYS A 89 -26.57 3.52 -35.70
C LYS A 89 -25.67 2.63 -36.57
N GLN A 90 -25.22 3.13 -37.72
CA GLN A 90 -24.26 2.43 -38.58
C GLN A 90 -22.90 2.22 -37.89
N ALA A 91 -22.42 3.21 -37.13
CA ALA A 91 -21.18 3.10 -36.36
C ALA A 91 -21.25 2.04 -35.24
N ILE A 92 -22.34 2.03 -34.46
CA ILE A 92 -22.57 1.00 -33.43
C ILE A 92 -22.68 -0.39 -34.07
N LYS A 93 -23.38 -0.49 -35.22
CA LYS A 93 -23.47 -1.74 -35.97
C LYS A 93 -22.10 -2.19 -36.47
N PHE A 94 -21.32 -1.31 -37.11
CA PHE A 94 -19.97 -1.64 -37.59
C PHE A 94 -19.08 -2.12 -36.44
N ALA A 95 -19.08 -1.45 -35.30
CA ALA A 95 -18.28 -1.89 -34.15
C ALA A 95 -18.75 -3.25 -33.61
N SER A 96 -20.06 -3.51 -33.58
CA SER A 96 -20.65 -4.81 -33.22
C SER A 96 -20.27 -5.93 -34.20
N ASP A 97 -20.39 -5.67 -35.51
CA ASP A 97 -20.10 -6.62 -36.60
C ASP A 97 -18.59 -7.00 -36.66
N ASN A 98 -17.73 -6.27 -35.95
CA ASN A 98 -16.29 -6.54 -35.85
C ASN A 98 -15.86 -7.12 -34.48
N ILE A 99 -16.78 -7.45 -33.58
CA ILE A 99 -16.46 -8.16 -32.32
C ILE A 99 -15.76 -9.49 -32.63
N GLY A 100 -14.66 -9.78 -31.93
CA GLY A 100 -13.79 -10.93 -32.18
C GLY A 100 -12.66 -10.68 -33.20
N ALA A 101 -12.64 -9.54 -33.90
CA ALA A 101 -11.47 -9.16 -34.71
C ALA A 101 -10.25 -8.90 -33.83
N ALA A 102 -9.05 -9.22 -34.33
CA ALA A 102 -7.82 -9.19 -33.54
C ALA A 102 -7.42 -7.77 -33.11
N TYR A 103 -6.46 -7.68 -32.18
CA TYR A 103 -5.85 -6.40 -31.83
C TYR A 103 -4.77 -6.00 -32.83
N ASN A 104 -4.74 -4.73 -33.26
CA ASN A 104 -3.72 -4.23 -34.17
C ASN A 104 -2.43 -3.88 -33.41
N ASP A 105 -1.52 -4.84 -33.32
CA ASP A 105 -0.23 -4.79 -32.60
C ASP A 105 0.91 -4.12 -33.38
N VAL A 106 0.62 -3.52 -34.54
CA VAL A 106 1.58 -2.80 -35.38
C VAL A 106 1.07 -1.43 -35.83
N PHE A 107 -0.10 -1.01 -35.34
CA PHE A 107 -0.80 0.23 -35.72
C PHE A 107 -1.00 0.41 -37.24
N SER A 108 -1.08 -0.71 -37.99
CA SER A 108 -1.19 -0.72 -39.44
C SER A 108 -2.40 0.09 -39.94
N PRO A 109 -2.25 0.94 -40.98
CA PRO A 109 -3.37 1.66 -41.59
C PRO A 109 -4.32 0.74 -42.37
N ASP A 110 -3.87 -0.47 -42.74
CA ASP A 110 -4.59 -1.44 -43.56
C ASP A 110 -5.41 -2.46 -42.73
N PHE A 111 -5.54 -2.24 -41.41
CA PHE A 111 -6.25 -3.12 -40.46
C PHE A 111 -5.75 -4.56 -40.42
N VAL A 112 -4.44 -4.76 -40.59
CA VAL A 112 -3.82 -6.08 -40.43
C VAL A 112 -2.82 -6.06 -39.28
N ASN A 113 -2.92 -7.05 -38.39
CA ASN A 113 -1.94 -7.26 -37.32
C ASN A 113 -0.61 -7.82 -37.88
N SER A 114 0.37 -8.03 -37.02
CA SER A 114 1.70 -8.55 -37.39
C SER A 114 1.67 -9.90 -38.13
N VAL A 115 0.62 -10.73 -37.91
CA VAL A 115 0.41 -12.04 -38.54
C VAL A 115 -0.52 -12.03 -39.76
N GLY A 116 -1.04 -10.87 -40.16
CA GLY A 116 -1.83 -10.69 -41.39
C GLY A 116 -3.35 -10.88 -41.24
N GLU A 117 -3.86 -10.97 -40.01
CA GLU A 117 -5.29 -11.08 -39.72
C GLU A 117 -5.93 -9.70 -39.60
N LYS A 118 -7.24 -9.62 -39.90
CA LYS A 118 -8.03 -8.40 -39.74
C LYS A 118 -8.07 -7.97 -38.27
N ALA A 119 -7.62 -6.76 -37.99
CA ALA A 119 -7.36 -6.27 -36.65
C ALA A 119 -7.63 -4.77 -36.49
N PHE A 120 -7.96 -4.36 -35.27
CA PHE A 120 -8.21 -2.95 -34.94
C PHE A 120 -7.43 -2.51 -33.70
N TYR A 121 -6.90 -1.29 -33.74
CA TYR A 121 -6.58 -0.52 -32.54
C TYR A 121 -7.82 0.27 -32.09
N CYS A 122 -7.91 0.65 -30.80
CA CYS A 122 -9.17 1.13 -30.21
C CYS A 122 -9.71 2.42 -30.88
N CYS A 123 -8.84 3.35 -31.24
CA CYS A 123 -9.25 4.56 -31.98
C CYS A 123 -9.44 4.32 -33.49
N GLN A 124 -8.80 3.30 -34.08
CA GLN A 124 -9.07 2.91 -35.48
C GLN A 124 -10.49 2.35 -35.60
N LEU A 125 -10.91 1.48 -34.66
CA LEU A 125 -12.28 0.98 -34.59
C LEU A 125 -13.28 2.14 -34.50
N ALA A 126 -13.04 3.09 -33.58
CA ALA A 126 -13.92 4.26 -33.40
C ALA A 126 -13.97 5.17 -34.64
N ALA A 127 -12.82 5.54 -35.21
CA ALA A 127 -12.75 6.43 -36.37
C ALA A 127 -13.38 5.81 -37.63
N HIS A 128 -13.18 4.50 -37.85
CA HIS A 128 -13.75 3.84 -39.02
C HIS A 128 -15.21 3.46 -38.87
N ALA A 129 -15.69 3.17 -37.66
CA ALA A 129 -17.12 3.02 -37.38
C ALA A 129 -17.91 4.27 -37.76
N TYR A 130 -17.41 5.46 -37.41
CA TYR A 130 -18.04 6.74 -37.75
C TYR A 130 -17.73 7.25 -39.16
N GLY A 131 -16.70 6.72 -39.80
CA GLY A 131 -16.20 7.17 -41.10
C GLY A 131 -14.95 8.04 -40.95
N ARG A 132 -13.79 7.49 -41.35
CA ARG A 132 -12.47 8.13 -41.14
C ARG A 132 -12.37 9.57 -41.66
N HIS A 133 -13.07 9.89 -42.74
CA HIS A 133 -13.10 11.22 -43.36
C HIS A 133 -13.70 12.33 -42.47
N LEU A 134 -14.35 11.99 -41.36
CA LEU A 134 -14.88 12.95 -40.38
C LEU A 134 -13.84 13.43 -39.37
N PHE A 135 -12.67 12.78 -39.30
CA PHE A 135 -11.63 13.04 -38.30
C PHE A 135 -10.39 13.61 -38.99
N ASP A 136 -9.68 14.51 -38.30
CA ASP A 136 -8.49 15.15 -38.85
C ASP A 136 -7.36 14.10 -39.03
N ASP A 137 -6.67 14.13 -40.18
CA ASP A 137 -5.56 13.22 -40.47
C ASP A 137 -4.41 13.37 -39.46
N HIS A 138 -3.78 12.25 -39.12
CA HIS A 138 -2.66 12.21 -38.18
C HIS A 138 -1.55 11.28 -38.64
N TYR A 139 -0.34 11.60 -38.21
CA TYR A 139 0.86 10.81 -38.45
C TYR A 139 1.47 10.44 -37.10
N MET A 140 1.84 9.17 -36.93
CA MET A 140 2.37 8.66 -35.66
C MET A 140 3.77 9.23 -35.39
N ASN A 141 4.02 9.61 -34.13
CA ASN A 141 5.32 10.11 -33.68
C ASN A 141 5.82 9.29 -32.49
N PHE A 142 6.78 8.41 -32.73
CA PHE A 142 7.48 7.61 -31.73
C PHE A 142 8.80 8.27 -31.29
N LEU A 143 9.00 9.55 -31.63
CA LEU A 143 10.16 10.36 -31.24
C LEU A 143 9.91 11.15 -29.95
N ASP A 144 10.97 11.31 -29.15
CA ASP A 144 11.00 12.20 -27.99
C ASP A 144 11.06 13.70 -28.40
N LYS A 145 11.20 14.59 -27.41
CA LYS A 145 11.30 16.05 -27.63
C LYS A 145 12.66 16.50 -28.18
N GLU A 146 13.68 15.64 -28.10
CA GLU A 146 15.01 15.82 -28.69
C GLU A 146 15.08 15.29 -30.15
N GLY A 147 14.08 14.53 -30.60
CA GLY A 147 14.00 13.93 -31.93
C GLY A 147 14.54 12.50 -32.04
N ASN A 148 14.83 11.83 -30.92
CA ASN A 148 15.29 10.44 -30.90
C ASN A 148 14.12 9.47 -30.75
N PHE A 149 14.28 8.22 -31.22
CA PHE A 149 13.28 7.18 -30.97
C PHE A 149 13.17 6.85 -29.48
N ILE A 150 11.93 6.82 -28.98
CA ILE A 150 11.64 6.45 -27.59
C ILE A 150 11.94 4.95 -27.41
N ASP A 151 12.82 4.63 -26.44
CA ASP A 151 13.33 3.28 -26.12
C ASP A 151 12.25 2.18 -26.05
N TYR A 152 11.06 2.51 -25.52
CA TYR A 152 9.94 1.58 -25.47
C TYR A 152 9.57 1.08 -26.87
N TRP A 153 9.39 2.01 -27.81
CA TRP A 153 8.95 1.72 -29.17
C TRP A 153 10.04 1.01 -29.98
N VAL A 154 11.32 1.33 -29.72
CA VAL A 154 12.46 0.58 -30.26
C VAL A 154 12.36 -0.90 -29.86
N LYS A 155 12.25 -1.20 -28.56
CA LYS A 155 12.14 -2.58 -28.05
C LYS A 155 10.88 -3.28 -28.56
N TYR A 156 9.74 -2.58 -28.60
CA TYR A 156 8.45 -3.11 -29.05
C TYR A 156 8.50 -3.60 -30.50
N PHE A 157 8.95 -2.75 -31.43
CA PHE A 157 8.98 -3.09 -32.86
C PHE A 157 10.13 -4.06 -33.22
N GLN A 158 11.27 -3.99 -32.50
CA GLN A 158 12.33 -5.01 -32.60
C GLN A 158 11.82 -6.42 -32.28
N ASN A 159 11.11 -6.60 -31.16
CA ASN A 159 10.53 -7.89 -30.77
C ASN A 159 9.53 -8.42 -31.82
N LYS A 160 8.81 -7.52 -32.49
CA LYS A 160 7.87 -7.84 -33.59
C LYS A 160 8.54 -8.03 -34.95
N LYS A 161 9.86 -7.84 -35.07
CA LYS A 161 10.64 -7.90 -36.32
C LYS A 161 10.08 -6.99 -37.42
N ARG A 162 9.63 -5.78 -37.05
CA ARG A 162 9.07 -4.77 -37.95
C ARG A 162 9.80 -3.43 -37.76
N PRO A 163 9.84 -2.55 -38.77
CA PRO A 163 10.28 -1.17 -38.57
C PRO A 163 9.27 -0.39 -37.71
N ILE A 164 9.75 0.63 -36.99
CA ILE A 164 8.88 1.60 -36.31
C ILE A 164 8.15 2.42 -37.39
N PRO A 165 6.80 2.53 -37.38
CA PRO A 165 6.05 3.23 -38.43
C PRO A 165 6.02 4.75 -38.20
N GLU A 166 7.19 5.34 -37.98
CA GLU A 166 7.37 6.79 -37.78
C GLU A 166 6.89 7.59 -38.97
N GLY A 167 6.14 8.66 -38.72
CA GLY A 167 5.59 9.52 -39.77
C GLY A 167 4.60 8.82 -40.71
N GLN A 168 4.12 7.61 -40.40
CA GLN A 168 3.07 6.95 -41.17
C GLN A 168 1.67 7.42 -40.74
N PRO A 169 0.68 7.41 -41.66
CA PRO A 169 -0.71 7.72 -41.32
C PRO A 169 -1.24 6.82 -40.21
N GLY A 170 -1.81 7.41 -39.17
CA GLY A 170 -2.32 6.70 -38.01
C GLY A 170 -3.48 7.41 -37.33
N THR A 171 -3.85 6.95 -36.14
CA THR A 171 -4.92 7.54 -35.34
C THR A 171 -4.56 7.38 -33.87
N HIS A 172 -4.90 8.35 -33.03
CA HIS A 172 -4.66 8.30 -31.59
C HIS A 172 -5.88 8.84 -30.82
N PRO A 173 -6.23 8.28 -29.63
CA PRO A 173 -7.36 8.75 -28.83
C PRO A 173 -7.39 10.26 -28.60
N SER A 174 -6.24 10.88 -28.30
CA SER A 174 -6.16 12.35 -28.12
C SER A 174 -6.52 13.14 -29.37
N ILE A 175 -6.08 12.73 -30.56
CA ILE A 175 -6.39 13.44 -31.80
C ILE A 175 -7.87 13.31 -32.11
N LEU A 176 -8.40 12.09 -31.98
CA LEU A 176 -9.82 11.81 -32.17
C LEU A 176 -10.66 12.70 -31.25
N ARG A 177 -10.27 12.80 -29.97
CA ARG A 177 -10.92 13.63 -28.94
C ARG A 177 -10.98 15.13 -29.26
N TYR A 178 -10.02 15.66 -30.02
CA TYR A 178 -9.97 17.07 -30.41
C TYR A 178 -10.44 17.34 -31.86
N SER A 179 -10.82 16.30 -32.61
CA SER A 179 -11.38 16.45 -33.96
C SER A 179 -12.65 17.31 -33.93
N LYS A 180 -12.82 18.17 -34.93
CA LYS A 180 -13.89 19.20 -34.95
C LYS A 180 -15.32 18.65 -34.85
N CYS A 181 -15.52 17.40 -35.24
CA CYS A 181 -16.80 16.69 -35.16
C CYS A 181 -17.13 16.14 -33.76
N ILE A 182 -16.23 16.25 -32.78
CA ILE A 182 -16.44 15.73 -31.41
C ILE A 182 -16.87 16.85 -30.45
N ARG A 183 -18.04 16.66 -29.83
CA ARG A 183 -18.57 17.53 -28.79
C ARG A 183 -18.43 16.89 -27.42
N PHE A 184 -17.68 17.52 -26.52
CA PHE A 184 -17.61 17.11 -25.12
C PHE A 184 -18.98 17.23 -24.43
N ARG A 185 -19.34 16.22 -23.63
CA ARG A 185 -20.63 16.15 -22.93
C ARG A 185 -20.50 16.14 -21.41
N GLY A 186 -19.48 15.47 -20.88
CA GLY A 186 -19.25 15.40 -19.43
C GLY A 186 -18.05 14.53 -19.08
N ARG A 187 -17.52 14.77 -17.87
CA ARG A 187 -16.43 13.99 -17.28
C ARG A 187 -16.91 13.31 -16.01
N GLN A 188 -16.44 12.08 -15.77
CA GLN A 188 -16.60 11.35 -14.51
C GLN A 188 -15.21 11.04 -13.95
N GLU A 189 -14.87 11.59 -12.80
CA GLU A 189 -13.70 11.16 -12.02
C GLU A 189 -13.98 9.79 -11.39
N ILE A 190 -13.01 8.87 -11.44
CA ILE A 190 -13.14 7.53 -10.87
C ILE A 190 -12.70 7.56 -9.40
N THR A 191 -13.63 7.94 -8.53
CA THR A 191 -13.43 7.88 -7.08
C THR A 191 -13.18 6.42 -6.66
N MET A 192 -12.02 6.15 -6.08
CA MET A 192 -11.70 4.82 -5.55
C MET A 192 -12.73 4.39 -4.51
N LYS A 193 -13.11 3.10 -4.52
CA LYS A 193 -14.03 2.51 -3.53
C LYS A 193 -13.63 2.93 -2.13
N SER A 194 -14.58 3.47 -1.36
CA SER A 194 -14.34 3.87 0.03
C SER A 194 -13.97 2.64 0.86
N PHE A 195 -12.77 2.65 1.45
CA PHE A 195 -12.45 1.71 2.52
C PHE A 195 -13.41 1.92 3.70
N SER A 196 -13.84 0.82 4.31
CA SER A 196 -14.66 0.77 5.52
C SER A 196 -14.28 -0.46 6.31
N ILE A 197 -14.18 -0.36 7.63
CA ILE A 197 -13.82 -1.52 8.46
C ILE A 197 -15.01 -2.49 8.52
N PRO A 198 -14.84 -3.80 8.27
CA PRO A 198 -15.94 -4.74 8.32
C PRO A 198 -16.54 -4.85 9.74
N LYS A 199 -17.87 -4.79 9.86
CA LYS A 199 -18.56 -5.00 11.15
C LYS A 199 -18.23 -6.35 11.81
N ASN A 200 -17.91 -7.35 10.99
CA ASN A 200 -17.54 -8.69 11.42
C ASN A 200 -16.01 -8.91 11.47
N LEU A 201 -15.24 -7.86 11.82
CA LEU A 201 -13.78 -7.92 11.86
C LEU A 201 -13.25 -9.07 12.75
N THR A 202 -13.86 -9.28 13.92
CA THR A 202 -13.43 -10.28 14.90
C THR A 202 -13.78 -11.73 14.53
N GLU A 203 -14.59 -11.97 13.50
CA GLU A 203 -14.90 -13.32 13.01
C GLU A 203 -13.77 -13.98 12.23
N ALA A 204 -12.78 -13.20 11.76
CA ALA A 204 -11.61 -13.69 11.05
C ALA A 204 -10.47 -12.67 11.17
N LEU A 205 -9.42 -13.04 11.91
CA LEU A 205 -8.32 -12.14 12.28
C LEU A 205 -6.95 -12.54 11.69
N HIS A 206 -6.88 -13.60 10.89
CA HIS A 206 -5.74 -13.77 9.96
C HIS A 206 -6.03 -13.01 8.67
N PHE A 207 -5.02 -12.42 8.05
CA PHE A 207 -5.12 -11.82 6.72
C PHE A 207 -4.03 -12.39 5.82
N ILE A 208 -4.40 -13.26 4.88
CA ILE A 208 -3.45 -14.00 4.04
C ILE A 208 -3.92 -13.93 2.59
N GLY A 209 -3.00 -13.67 1.65
CA GLY A 209 -3.30 -13.63 0.21
C GLY A 209 -4.39 -12.61 -0.15
N GLY A 210 -4.41 -11.45 0.53
CA GLY A 210 -5.41 -10.40 0.31
C GLY A 210 -6.78 -10.65 0.93
N LYS A 211 -6.96 -11.65 1.80
CA LYS A 211 -8.27 -11.96 2.40
C LYS A 211 -8.18 -12.22 3.89
N ARG A 212 -9.22 -11.83 4.64
CA ARG A 212 -9.40 -12.31 6.01
C ARG A 212 -9.81 -13.78 5.98
N ILE A 213 -9.15 -14.62 6.76
CA ILE A 213 -9.42 -16.06 6.83
C ILE A 213 -9.47 -16.56 8.28
N ASN A 214 -10.09 -17.72 8.45
CA ASN A 214 -9.94 -18.57 9.63
C ASN A 214 -9.07 -19.77 9.27
N LEU A 215 -8.31 -20.28 10.24
CA LEU A 215 -7.46 -21.45 10.06
C LEU A 215 -8.21 -22.74 10.42
N ALA A 216 -7.50 -23.86 10.35
CA ALA A 216 -8.05 -25.17 10.64
C ALA A 216 -8.43 -25.30 12.12
N LYS A 217 -9.60 -25.89 12.41
CA LYS A 217 -10.22 -25.89 13.76
C LYS A 217 -9.48 -26.77 14.79
N GLU A 218 -8.59 -27.62 14.32
CA GLU A 218 -7.68 -28.44 15.11
C GLU A 218 -6.47 -27.66 15.66
N ASN A 219 -6.24 -26.43 15.19
CA ASN A 219 -5.16 -25.59 15.70
C ASN A 219 -5.42 -25.18 17.16
N PRO A 220 -4.37 -24.95 17.98
CA PRO A 220 -4.53 -24.42 19.33
C PRO A 220 -5.26 -23.07 19.29
N VAL A 221 -6.26 -22.87 20.14
CA VAL A 221 -7.04 -21.62 20.18
C VAL A 221 -6.58 -20.73 21.33
N PHE A 222 -6.49 -19.41 21.09
CA PHE A 222 -6.34 -18.41 22.14
C PHE A 222 -7.51 -17.41 22.12
N GLU A 223 -7.74 -16.77 23.27
CA GLU A 223 -8.83 -15.81 23.48
C GLU A 223 -8.30 -14.38 23.43
N VAL A 224 -9.01 -13.50 22.72
CA VAL A 224 -8.78 -12.06 22.71
C VAL A 224 -9.81 -11.41 23.60
N VAL A 225 -9.37 -10.64 24.59
CA VAL A 225 -10.22 -10.10 25.65
C VAL A 225 -10.05 -8.59 25.71
N GLU A 226 -11.16 -7.84 25.69
CA GLU A 226 -11.17 -6.38 25.84
C GLU A 226 -10.60 -5.99 27.22
N PRO A 227 -9.43 -5.32 27.31
CA PRO A 227 -8.76 -5.08 28.59
C PRO A 227 -9.58 -4.23 29.57
N ARG A 228 -10.46 -3.37 29.04
CA ARG A 228 -11.37 -2.52 29.81
C ARG A 228 -12.43 -3.29 30.58
N SER A 229 -13.00 -4.34 29.99
CA SER A 229 -14.25 -4.94 30.44
C SER A 229 -14.13 -6.42 30.81
N GLY A 230 -13.05 -7.10 30.40
CA GLY A 230 -12.94 -8.55 30.47
C GLY A 230 -13.82 -9.30 29.46
N LYS A 231 -14.47 -8.59 28.52
CA LYS A 231 -15.31 -9.20 27.48
C LYS A 231 -14.46 -9.92 26.45
N LEU A 232 -14.80 -11.17 26.16
CA LEU A 232 -14.27 -11.92 25.01
C LEU A 232 -14.65 -11.22 23.69
N LEU A 233 -13.65 -10.82 22.91
CA LEU A 233 -13.80 -10.20 21.59
C LEU A 233 -13.73 -11.23 20.45
N ALA A 234 -12.82 -12.19 20.55
CA ALA A 234 -12.62 -13.24 19.56
C ALA A 234 -12.02 -14.50 20.20
N LYS A 235 -12.24 -15.65 19.56
CA LYS A 235 -11.40 -16.86 19.72
C LYS A 235 -10.67 -17.06 18.40
N ILE A 236 -9.36 -17.30 18.45
CA ILE A 236 -8.51 -17.36 17.27
C ILE A 236 -7.66 -18.63 17.29
N GLU A 237 -7.69 -19.37 16.19
CA GLU A 237 -6.77 -20.45 15.88
C GLU A 237 -5.33 -19.91 15.72
N GLU A 238 -4.39 -20.36 16.55
CA GLU A 238 -2.95 -20.06 16.44
C GLU A 238 -2.40 -20.62 15.12
N ALA A 239 -1.67 -19.80 14.37
CA ALA A 239 -0.98 -20.22 13.17
C ALA A 239 0.17 -21.20 13.50
N THR A 240 0.02 -22.44 13.06
CA THR A 240 1.03 -23.49 13.19
C THR A 240 2.24 -23.22 12.28
N ARG A 241 3.26 -24.09 12.32
CA ARG A 241 4.37 -24.03 11.35
C ARG A 241 3.86 -24.15 9.90
N SER A 242 2.84 -24.97 9.64
CA SER A 242 2.19 -25.08 8.33
C SER A 242 1.44 -23.81 7.93
N ASP A 243 0.75 -23.14 8.85
CA ASP A 243 0.04 -21.88 8.55
C ASP A 243 1.00 -20.69 8.36
N VAL A 244 2.09 -20.66 9.14
CA VAL A 244 3.18 -19.70 8.93
C VAL A 244 3.90 -19.98 7.61
N GLN A 245 4.15 -21.24 7.28
CA GLN A 245 4.71 -21.61 5.99
C GLN A 245 3.76 -21.22 4.85
N PHE A 246 2.46 -21.46 4.98
CA PHE A 246 1.40 -21.00 4.07
C PHE A 246 1.37 -19.46 3.94
N ALA A 247 1.54 -18.72 5.04
CA ALA A 247 1.60 -17.25 5.01
C ALA A 247 2.88 -16.69 4.39
N VAL A 248 4.03 -17.36 4.61
CA VAL A 248 5.30 -17.04 3.94
C VAL A 248 5.22 -17.43 2.46
N GLU A 249 4.57 -18.53 2.11
CA GLU A 249 4.31 -18.95 0.72
C GLU A 249 3.33 -17.99 0.02
N ALA A 250 2.30 -17.54 0.73
CA ALA A 250 1.41 -16.44 0.37
C ALA A 250 2.05 -15.04 0.52
N ALA A 251 3.35 -14.96 0.86
CA ALA A 251 4.22 -13.81 0.63
C ALA A 251 5.25 -14.06 -0.49
N ARG A 252 5.25 -15.25 -1.11
CA ARG A 252 6.32 -15.75 -1.98
C ARG A 252 5.99 -16.31 -3.35
N LYS A 253 4.77 -16.79 -3.72
CA LYS A 253 4.68 -17.88 -4.76
C LYS A 253 3.94 -17.78 -6.15
N ALA A 254 3.16 -16.78 -6.58
CA ALA A 254 2.71 -16.58 -7.99
C ALA A 254 3.70 -16.52 -9.18
N GLN A 255 3.77 -17.53 -10.02
CA GLN A 255 4.06 -17.36 -11.45
C GLN A 255 3.50 -18.59 -12.19
N GLU A 256 2.23 -18.47 -12.55
CA GLU A 256 1.59 -19.16 -13.67
C GLU A 256 1.13 -20.61 -13.47
N ASP A 257 0.29 -21.07 -14.40
CA ASP A 257 -1.05 -21.56 -14.06
C ASP A 257 -1.23 -23.06 -13.74
N ASP A 258 -2.32 -23.25 -13.00
CA ASP A 258 -3.21 -24.41 -12.83
C ASP A 258 -2.83 -25.58 -11.90
N VAL A 259 -3.85 -25.98 -11.12
CA VAL A 259 -3.91 -27.10 -10.16
C VAL A 259 -2.99 -27.04 -8.91
N GLN A 260 -2.92 -25.88 -8.22
CA GLN A 260 -2.96 -25.78 -6.73
C GLN A 260 -3.05 -24.33 -6.22
N PHE A 261 -4.23 -23.94 -5.71
CA PHE A 261 -4.61 -22.57 -5.35
C PHE A 261 -3.93 -22.00 -4.09
N ALA A 262 -3.87 -20.66 -3.98
CA ALA A 262 -3.07 -19.86 -3.03
C ALA A 262 -1.55 -20.03 -3.19
N VAL A 263 -1.15 -21.23 -3.59
CA VAL A 263 0.14 -21.66 -4.11
C VAL A 263 0.72 -20.51 -4.98
N GLU A 264 0.07 -20.31 -6.12
CA GLU A 264 0.49 -19.41 -7.20
C GLU A 264 0.03 -17.94 -7.04
N ALA A 265 0.07 -17.33 -5.84
CA ALA A 265 -0.49 -15.97 -5.62
C ALA A 265 0.48 -14.82 -5.24
N ALA A 266 1.66 -15.05 -4.62
CA ALA A 266 2.50 -13.96 -4.08
C ALA A 266 3.93 -13.65 -4.67
N ARG A 267 4.55 -14.50 -5.51
CA ARG A 267 5.87 -14.34 -6.18
C ARG A 267 5.83 -13.14 -7.10
N LYS A 268 5.09 -13.20 -8.21
CA LYS A 268 4.65 -12.08 -9.06
C LYS A 268 4.14 -10.90 -8.24
N ALA A 269 3.37 -11.07 -7.17
CA ALA A 269 3.00 -9.92 -6.32
C ALA A 269 4.24 -9.19 -5.73
N GLN A 270 5.27 -9.93 -5.31
CA GLN A 270 6.55 -9.41 -4.79
C GLN A 270 7.58 -9.05 -5.89
N GLU A 271 7.58 -9.75 -7.03
CA GLU A 271 8.46 -9.53 -8.19
C GLU A 271 7.96 -8.35 -9.04
N GLU A 272 6.66 -8.27 -9.30
CA GLU A 272 6.01 -7.08 -9.87
C GLU A 272 6.27 -5.89 -8.96
N TRP A 273 6.02 -6.02 -7.65
CA TRP A 273 6.26 -4.95 -6.68
C TRP A 273 7.74 -4.57 -6.49
N SER A 274 8.70 -5.49 -6.66
CA SER A 274 10.13 -5.16 -6.64
C SER A 274 10.58 -4.52 -7.96
N ASN A 275 10.01 -4.94 -9.09
CA ASN A 275 10.20 -4.34 -10.41
C ASN A 275 9.55 -2.96 -10.55
N TRP A 276 8.52 -2.65 -9.76
CA TRP A 276 7.98 -1.28 -9.67
C TRP A 276 9.10 -0.29 -9.30
N THR A 277 8.99 0.91 -9.85
CA THR A 277 9.82 2.04 -9.46
C THR A 277 9.57 2.43 -8.00
N LYS A 278 10.53 3.19 -7.43
CA LYS A 278 10.37 3.86 -6.12
C LYS A 278 9.06 4.66 -6.06
N ASP A 279 8.67 5.28 -7.17
CA ASP A 279 7.59 6.26 -7.22
C ASP A 279 6.21 5.63 -7.45
N GLU A 280 6.15 4.46 -8.08
CA GLU A 280 4.95 3.59 -8.09
C GLU A 280 4.66 3.08 -6.68
N ARG A 281 5.66 2.49 -5.99
CA ARG A 281 5.50 2.07 -4.59
C ARG A 281 5.13 3.26 -3.69
N SER A 282 5.76 4.42 -3.89
CA SER A 282 5.46 5.65 -3.18
C SER A 282 4.02 6.14 -3.35
N ARG A 283 3.40 5.96 -4.53
CA ARG A 283 2.00 6.37 -4.75
C ARG A 283 1.06 5.58 -3.85
N VAL A 284 1.30 4.28 -3.70
CA VAL A 284 0.53 3.40 -2.81
C VAL A 284 0.75 3.75 -1.34
N LEU A 285 1.99 3.99 -0.93
CA LEU A 285 2.32 4.41 0.45
C LEU A 285 1.60 5.71 0.86
N LYS A 286 1.60 6.74 0.00
CA LYS A 286 0.87 8.00 0.23
C LYS A 286 -0.64 7.79 0.30
N LYS A 287 -1.19 6.90 -0.55
CA LYS A 287 -2.60 6.52 -0.49
C LYS A 287 -2.94 5.77 0.80
N ALA A 288 -2.05 4.91 1.31
CA ALA A 288 -2.23 4.27 2.61
C ALA A 288 -2.24 5.30 3.74
N ALA A 289 -1.29 6.25 3.79
CA ALA A 289 -1.28 7.34 4.76
C ALA A 289 -2.58 8.17 4.73
N HIS A 290 -3.06 8.55 3.53
CA HIS A 290 -4.34 9.24 3.37
C HIS A 290 -5.53 8.41 3.90
N LEU A 291 -5.59 7.12 3.58
CA LEU A 291 -6.65 6.23 4.05
C LEU A 291 -6.61 6.03 5.57
N ILE A 292 -5.43 5.95 6.19
CA ILE A 292 -5.29 5.89 7.65
C ILE A 292 -5.85 7.16 8.30
N ARG A 293 -5.42 8.35 7.83
CA ARG A 293 -5.92 9.64 8.35
C ARG A 293 -7.44 9.78 8.16
N LYS A 294 -7.97 9.36 7.00
CA LYS A 294 -9.42 9.40 6.71
C LYS A 294 -10.26 8.52 7.65
N ASN A 295 -9.70 7.41 8.13
CA ASN A 295 -10.41 6.43 8.99
C ASN A 295 -9.92 6.47 10.45
N VAL A 296 -9.15 7.50 10.85
CA VAL A 296 -8.47 7.59 12.15
C VAL A 296 -9.38 7.28 13.33
N ASN A 297 -10.60 7.80 13.35
CA ASN A 297 -11.54 7.61 14.46
C ASN A 297 -11.97 6.15 14.63
N GLU A 298 -12.25 5.43 13.54
CA GLU A 298 -12.70 4.04 13.58
C GLU A 298 -11.54 3.09 13.90
N ILE A 299 -10.36 3.35 13.35
CA ILE A 299 -9.13 2.60 13.65
C ILE A 299 -8.74 2.80 15.12
N SER A 300 -8.74 4.04 15.62
CA SER A 300 -8.38 4.36 17.01
C SER A 300 -9.35 3.76 18.02
N TRP A 301 -10.64 3.66 17.67
CA TRP A 301 -11.61 2.94 18.49
C TRP A 301 -11.23 1.47 18.67
N TRP A 302 -10.85 0.79 17.58
CA TRP A 302 -10.35 -0.58 17.65
C TRP A 302 -9.02 -0.69 18.40
N GLU A 303 -8.07 0.22 18.22
CA GLU A 303 -6.80 0.25 18.98
C GLU A 303 -7.06 0.36 20.49
N SER A 304 -7.97 1.24 20.91
CA SER A 304 -8.38 1.40 22.32
C SER A 304 -9.16 0.21 22.88
N VAL A 305 -10.03 -0.42 22.09
CA VAL A 305 -10.80 -1.62 22.50
C VAL A 305 -9.88 -2.84 22.66
N ASP A 306 -8.95 -3.01 21.74
CA ASP A 306 -8.05 -4.17 21.69
C ASP A 306 -6.92 -4.09 22.72
N ASN A 307 -6.41 -2.87 22.98
CA ASN A 307 -5.22 -2.68 23.81
C ASN A 307 -5.44 -1.93 25.14
N GLY A 308 -6.58 -1.24 25.30
CA GLY A 308 -6.96 -0.55 26.54
C GLY A 308 -6.48 0.90 26.68
N LYS A 309 -5.72 1.47 25.72
CA LYS A 309 -5.23 2.86 25.80
C LYS A 309 -6.35 3.90 25.60
N PRO A 310 -6.26 5.09 26.22
CA PRO A 310 -7.19 6.19 25.99
C PRO A 310 -7.33 6.57 24.51
N ILE A 311 -8.56 6.83 24.08
CA ILE A 311 -8.91 7.13 22.68
C ILE A 311 -8.18 8.35 22.11
N TYR A 312 -7.84 9.32 22.96
CA TYR A 312 -7.05 10.48 22.55
C TYR A 312 -5.60 10.09 22.17
N GLU A 313 -4.98 9.15 22.90
CA GLU A 313 -3.65 8.63 22.57
C GLU A 313 -3.69 7.70 21.37
N ALA A 314 -4.73 6.87 21.26
CA ALA A 314 -4.95 6.04 20.08
C ALA A 314 -5.03 6.88 18.80
N LYS A 315 -5.69 8.05 18.82
CA LYS A 315 -5.70 8.96 17.66
C LYS A 315 -4.30 9.44 17.27
N LEU A 316 -3.46 9.81 18.25
CA LEU A 316 -2.08 10.24 18.00
C LEU A 316 -1.22 9.08 17.45
N ASP A 317 -1.41 7.88 17.98
CA ASP A 317 -0.75 6.63 17.55
C ASP A 317 -1.10 6.29 16.08
N ILE A 318 -2.39 6.32 15.74
CA ILE A 318 -2.86 6.05 14.36
C ILE A 318 -2.44 7.16 13.39
N LEU A 319 -2.31 8.41 13.82
CA LEU A 319 -1.73 9.47 13.00
C LEU A 319 -0.23 9.24 12.74
N SER A 320 0.55 8.88 13.77
CA SER A 320 1.96 8.46 13.63
C SER A 320 2.13 7.26 12.68
N CYS A 321 1.15 6.34 12.63
CA CYS A 321 1.13 5.29 11.61
C CYS A 321 1.07 5.88 10.19
N ALA A 322 0.18 6.84 9.93
CA ALA A 322 0.10 7.50 8.63
C ALA A 322 1.39 8.25 8.27
N ASP A 323 1.96 8.96 9.23
CA ASP A 323 3.22 9.70 9.07
C ASP A 323 4.38 8.75 8.75
N THR A 324 4.38 7.54 9.33
CA THR A 324 5.33 6.47 8.98
C THR A 324 5.23 6.06 7.51
N PHE A 325 4.01 5.82 7.00
CA PHE A 325 3.81 5.46 5.59
C PHE A 325 4.21 6.60 4.64
N GLU A 326 3.99 7.85 5.02
CA GLU A 326 4.41 9.01 4.25
C GLU A 326 5.93 9.23 4.27
N HIS A 327 6.58 9.04 5.41
CA HIS A 327 8.04 9.15 5.60
C HIS A 327 8.84 8.16 4.73
N TYR A 328 8.36 6.92 4.61
CA TYR A 328 8.93 5.91 3.72
C TYR A 328 8.47 6.02 2.26
N SER A 329 7.68 7.03 1.92
CA SER A 329 7.32 7.36 0.54
C SER A 329 8.32 8.36 -0.07
N SER A 330 8.43 8.42 -1.40
CA SER A 330 9.27 9.39 -2.12
C SER A 330 8.82 10.84 -1.91
N LYS A 331 9.76 11.81 -2.03
CA LYS A 331 9.38 13.16 -2.46
C LYS A 331 8.93 13.07 -3.91
N LEU A 332 7.61 13.15 -4.12
CA LEU A 332 7.06 13.55 -5.41
C LEU A 332 7.04 15.08 -5.36
N ASP A 333 8.11 15.71 -5.82
CA ASP A 333 8.06 17.14 -6.08
C ASP A 333 7.04 17.40 -7.18
N ILE A 334 5.94 18.05 -6.80
CA ILE A 334 5.16 19.05 -7.54
C ILE A 334 3.97 19.43 -6.64
N LEU A 335 3.99 20.66 -6.14
CA LEU A 335 2.86 21.38 -5.51
C LEU A 335 2.25 20.76 -4.24
N SER A 336 2.94 20.91 -3.11
CA SER A 336 2.30 21.12 -1.81
C SER A 336 2.73 22.45 -1.22
N CYS A 337 1.99 23.51 -1.54
CA CYS A 337 2.14 24.84 -0.95
C CYS A 337 1.59 24.85 0.49
N ALA A 338 2.48 24.67 1.48
CA ALA A 338 2.27 25.02 2.89
C ALA A 338 3.62 25.05 3.62
N ASP A 339 4.03 26.22 4.12
CA ASP A 339 5.31 26.47 4.82
C ASP A 339 5.33 25.93 6.26
N THR A 340 5.05 24.65 6.47
CA THR A 340 5.10 24.00 7.79
C THR A 340 5.73 22.61 7.75
N PHE A 341 6.92 22.50 8.33
CA PHE A 341 7.75 21.30 8.53
C PHE A 341 8.31 20.61 7.28
N GLU A 342 9.64 20.57 7.20
CA GLU A 342 10.43 19.81 6.22
C GLU A 342 10.07 18.32 6.26
N HIS A 343 9.19 17.87 5.35
CA HIS A 343 8.88 16.45 5.21
C HIS A 343 10.05 15.75 4.48
N TYR A 344 11.01 15.25 5.26
CA TYR A 344 12.04 14.34 4.79
C TYR A 344 11.42 12.99 4.39
N SER A 345 11.36 12.75 3.08
CA SER A 345 11.42 11.38 2.54
C SER A 345 12.79 10.82 2.91
N SER A 346 12.83 9.85 3.81
CA SER A 346 14.09 9.30 4.33
C SER A 346 14.63 8.13 3.53
N ILE A 347 13.80 7.54 2.66
CA ILE A 347 14.17 6.32 1.94
C ILE A 347 15.05 6.66 0.73
N ASP A 348 16.35 6.75 0.98
CA ASP A 348 17.34 6.69 -0.08
C ASP A 348 17.65 5.23 -0.45
N LEU A 349 17.12 4.84 -1.61
CA LEU A 349 17.38 3.55 -2.25
C LEU A 349 18.45 3.66 -3.34
N ASN A 350 19.07 4.84 -3.52
CA ASN A 350 20.13 5.02 -4.49
C ASN A 350 21.31 4.10 -4.18
N GLY A 351 21.92 3.65 -5.27
CA GLY A 351 23.22 3.01 -5.23
C GLY A 351 24.35 4.02 -5.06
N GLU A 352 25.57 3.51 -5.01
CA GLU A 352 26.79 4.32 -5.04
C GLU A 352 27.60 3.93 -6.28
N HIS A 353 28.18 4.92 -6.96
CA HIS A 353 29.14 4.71 -8.05
C HIS A 353 30.55 5.00 -7.52
N ILE A 354 31.45 4.03 -7.64
CA ILE A 354 32.79 4.07 -7.05
C ILE A 354 33.82 3.97 -8.19
N PRO A 355 34.51 5.06 -8.56
CA PRO A 355 35.64 4.97 -9.50
C PRO A 355 36.77 4.16 -8.84
N LEU A 356 37.32 3.18 -9.56
CA LEU A 356 38.40 2.32 -9.04
C LEU A 356 39.79 2.77 -9.49
N SER A 357 39.86 3.69 -10.46
CA SER A 357 41.09 4.35 -10.90
C SER A 357 40.78 5.64 -11.65
N ASP A 358 41.62 6.67 -11.49
CA ASP A 358 41.49 7.93 -12.24
C ASP A 358 42.06 7.86 -13.67
N ARG A 359 42.49 6.68 -14.13
CA ARG A 359 43.22 6.48 -15.40
C ARG A 359 42.58 5.50 -16.38
N ASP A 360 41.84 4.51 -15.89
CA ASP A 360 41.10 3.55 -16.72
C ASP A 360 39.60 3.70 -16.51
N SER A 361 38.79 3.27 -17.48
CA SER A 361 37.31 3.26 -17.41
C SER A 361 36.73 2.17 -16.47
N ARG A 362 37.38 1.92 -15.33
CA ARG A 362 37.02 0.88 -14.35
C ARG A 362 36.30 1.50 -13.15
N PHE A 363 35.08 1.03 -12.89
CA PHE A 363 34.27 1.43 -11.76
C PHE A 363 33.63 0.20 -11.08
N ALA A 364 33.27 0.35 -9.82
CA ALA A 364 32.32 -0.51 -9.12
C ALA A 364 31.03 0.28 -8.87
N TYR A 365 29.95 -0.43 -8.61
CA TYR A 365 28.71 0.18 -8.15
C TYR A 365 28.03 -0.70 -7.09
N ILE A 366 27.34 -0.05 -6.15
CA ILE A 366 26.53 -0.68 -5.11
C ILE A 366 25.06 -0.52 -5.52
N ARG A 367 24.23 -1.54 -5.32
CA ARG A 367 22.75 -1.44 -5.46
C ARG A 367 22.09 -1.89 -4.15
N ARG A 368 20.99 -1.21 -3.79
CA ARG A 368 20.14 -1.56 -2.66
C ARG A 368 18.96 -2.37 -3.18
N GLU A 369 19.00 -3.68 -2.98
CA GLU A 369 17.98 -4.62 -3.45
C GLU A 369 17.11 -5.13 -2.30
N PRO A 370 15.84 -5.50 -2.55
CA PRO A 370 15.00 -6.15 -1.54
C PRO A 370 15.63 -7.46 -1.08
N LEU A 371 15.50 -7.74 0.22
CA LEU A 371 15.98 -8.99 0.82
C LEU A 371 15.08 -10.19 0.47
N GLY A 372 13.81 -9.94 0.15
CA GLY A 372 12.80 -10.98 -0.13
C GLY A 372 11.61 -10.84 0.82
N VAL A 373 11.28 -11.89 1.58
CA VAL A 373 10.21 -11.84 2.60
C VAL A 373 10.78 -11.52 3.98
N VAL A 374 10.21 -10.52 4.64
CA VAL A 374 10.51 -10.15 6.03
C VAL A 374 9.54 -10.85 6.97
N GLY A 375 10.07 -11.53 7.99
CA GLY A 375 9.30 -12.02 9.13
C GLY A 375 9.27 -10.94 10.22
N ALA A 376 8.10 -10.39 10.52
CA ALA A 376 7.97 -9.28 11.46
C ALA A 376 7.07 -9.67 12.64
N ILE A 377 7.51 -9.36 13.86
CA ILE A 377 6.81 -9.74 15.10
C ILE A 377 6.65 -8.49 15.97
N GLY A 378 5.41 -8.20 16.35
CA GLY A 378 5.01 -6.99 17.07
C GLY A 378 4.71 -7.20 18.56
N ALA A 379 4.48 -6.07 19.24
CA ALA A 379 4.10 -5.99 20.64
C ALA A 379 2.68 -5.43 20.80
N TRP A 380 2.12 -5.52 22.01
CA TRP A 380 0.72 -5.16 22.33
C TRP A 380 0.52 -3.70 22.75
N ASN A 381 1.59 -2.96 23.02
CA ASN A 381 1.52 -1.60 23.56
C ASN A 381 1.23 -0.54 22.49
N TYR A 382 1.75 -0.74 21.29
CA TYR A 382 1.45 0.06 20.10
C TYR A 382 1.17 -0.87 18.90
N PRO A 383 0.03 -1.62 18.92
CA PRO A 383 -0.25 -2.69 17.95
C PRO A 383 -0.12 -2.27 16.48
N MET A 384 -0.77 -1.19 16.06
CA MET A 384 -0.75 -0.75 14.66
C MET A 384 0.53 0.02 14.30
N GLN A 385 1.11 0.79 15.22
CA GLN A 385 2.36 1.51 14.97
C GLN A 385 3.57 0.58 14.91
N THR A 386 3.67 -0.45 15.76
CA THR A 386 4.72 -1.48 15.63
C THR A 386 4.57 -2.33 14.37
N ALA A 387 3.35 -2.46 13.82
CA ALA A 387 3.12 -3.01 12.50
C ALA A 387 3.61 -2.04 11.41
N SER A 388 3.19 -0.77 11.46
CA SER A 388 3.51 0.27 10.48
C SER A 388 5.02 0.51 10.35
N TRP A 389 5.74 0.62 11.47
CA TRP A 389 7.21 0.77 11.52
C TRP A 389 7.98 -0.42 10.91
N LYS A 390 7.33 -1.57 10.68
CA LYS A 390 7.94 -2.74 10.05
C LYS A 390 7.45 -2.95 8.62
N ILE A 391 6.14 -2.77 8.37
CA ILE A 391 5.49 -2.96 7.07
C ILE A 391 5.89 -1.85 6.10
N ALA A 392 5.80 -0.57 6.50
CA ALA A 392 6.09 0.56 5.63
C ALA A 392 7.51 0.51 5.02
N PRO A 393 8.61 0.37 5.80
CA PRO A 393 9.96 0.25 5.21
C PRO A 393 10.14 -1.05 4.40
N ALA A 394 9.54 -2.16 4.84
CA ALA A 394 9.67 -3.42 4.10
C ALA A 394 9.10 -3.28 2.68
N ILE A 395 7.84 -2.85 2.55
CA ILE A 395 7.21 -2.72 1.23
C ILE A 395 7.80 -1.54 0.44
N ALA A 396 8.22 -0.44 1.07
CA ALA A 396 8.90 0.66 0.38
C ALA A 396 10.21 0.20 -0.30
N CYS A 397 10.99 -0.64 0.38
CA CYS A 397 12.17 -1.31 -0.16
C CYS A 397 11.88 -2.46 -1.15
N GLY A 398 10.61 -2.76 -1.49
CA GLY A 398 10.25 -3.83 -2.43
C GLY A 398 10.17 -5.24 -1.83
N ASN A 399 10.08 -5.37 -0.50
CA ASN A 399 9.98 -6.67 0.19
C ASN A 399 8.52 -7.09 0.41
N GLY A 400 8.28 -8.40 0.43
CA GLY A 400 7.07 -8.98 1.04
C GLY A 400 7.21 -9.06 2.57
N ILE A 401 6.11 -9.17 3.30
CA ILE A 401 6.14 -9.25 4.76
C ILE A 401 5.05 -10.17 5.34
N VAL A 402 5.45 -10.97 6.33
CA VAL A 402 4.54 -11.72 7.21
C VAL A 402 4.65 -11.12 8.59
N TYR A 403 3.59 -10.44 9.04
CA TYR A 403 3.51 -9.81 10.35
C TYR A 403 2.75 -10.70 11.35
N LYS A 404 3.28 -10.82 12.57
CA LYS A 404 2.61 -11.47 13.70
C LYS A 404 2.47 -10.48 14.86
N PRO A 405 1.27 -9.93 15.13
CA PRO A 405 1.04 -9.06 16.28
C PRO A 405 1.16 -9.85 17.60
N SER A 406 0.99 -9.16 18.73
CA SER A 406 0.82 -9.84 20.02
C SER A 406 -0.58 -10.48 20.11
N PRO A 407 -0.72 -11.70 20.66
CA PRO A 407 -2.03 -12.29 20.99
C PRO A 407 -2.93 -11.42 21.87
N LEU A 408 -2.33 -10.51 22.64
CA LEU A 408 -3.04 -9.60 23.54
C LEU A 408 -3.69 -8.39 22.83
N ALA A 409 -3.25 -8.07 21.60
CA ALA A 409 -3.83 -6.99 20.80
C ALA A 409 -3.59 -7.26 19.29
N PRO A 410 -4.37 -8.19 18.68
CA PRO A 410 -4.17 -8.62 17.31
C PRO A 410 -4.92 -7.81 16.24
N ILE A 411 -5.95 -7.04 16.61
CA ILE A 411 -7.04 -6.62 15.71
C ILE A 411 -6.61 -5.55 14.70
N SER A 412 -5.98 -4.48 15.15
CA SER A 412 -5.70 -3.31 14.28
C SER A 412 -4.68 -3.58 13.18
N SER A 413 -3.79 -4.54 13.38
CA SER A 413 -2.89 -5.02 12.33
C SER A 413 -3.63 -5.62 11.12
N VAL A 414 -4.80 -6.25 11.36
CA VAL A 414 -5.70 -6.79 10.32
C VAL A 414 -6.45 -5.66 9.61
N ILE A 415 -6.79 -4.58 10.32
CA ILE A 415 -7.35 -3.36 9.73
C ILE A 415 -6.32 -2.73 8.79
N LEU A 416 -5.07 -2.57 9.24
CA LEU A 416 -3.97 -2.04 8.44
C LEU A 416 -3.74 -2.89 7.18
N ALA A 417 -3.73 -4.22 7.27
CA ALA A 417 -3.52 -5.08 6.12
C ALA A 417 -4.63 -4.96 5.05
N GLN A 418 -5.91 -4.92 5.47
CA GLN A 418 -7.03 -4.66 4.55
C GLN A 418 -6.97 -3.25 3.95
N LEU A 419 -6.58 -2.25 4.74
CA LEU A 419 -6.42 -0.87 4.28
C LEU A 419 -5.28 -0.76 3.24
N LEU A 420 -4.17 -1.47 3.46
CA LEU A 420 -3.05 -1.53 2.52
C LEU A 420 -3.44 -2.20 1.20
N GLN A 421 -4.19 -3.30 1.23
CA GLN A 421 -4.77 -3.89 0.03
C GLN A 421 -5.64 -2.85 -0.73
N HIS A 422 -6.55 -2.16 -0.04
CA HIS A 422 -7.35 -1.07 -0.63
C HIS A 422 -6.48 0.11 -1.11
N SER A 423 -5.31 0.32 -0.52
CA SER A 423 -4.32 1.30 -0.98
C SER A 423 -3.69 0.92 -2.33
N GLY A 424 -3.76 -0.35 -2.74
CA GLY A 424 -3.15 -0.86 -3.97
C GLY A 424 -1.87 -1.66 -3.73
N VAL A 425 -1.62 -2.09 -2.49
CA VAL A 425 -0.63 -3.13 -2.21
C VAL A 425 -1.12 -4.45 -2.82
N PRO A 426 -0.31 -5.16 -3.62
CA PRO A 426 -0.68 -6.44 -4.22
C PRO A 426 -1.10 -7.50 -3.18
N ASP A 427 -2.06 -8.35 -3.56
CA ASP A 427 -2.54 -9.45 -2.73
C ASP A 427 -1.38 -10.37 -2.33
N GLY A 428 -1.26 -10.64 -1.02
CA GLY A 428 -0.18 -11.45 -0.47
C GLY A 428 1.16 -10.72 -0.25
N LEU A 429 1.35 -9.47 -0.69
CA LEU A 429 2.60 -8.76 -0.32
C LEU A 429 2.69 -8.51 1.20
N VAL A 430 1.55 -8.24 1.83
CA VAL A 430 1.41 -8.05 3.28
C VAL A 430 0.45 -9.11 3.83
N ASN A 431 0.95 -9.99 4.69
CA ASN A 431 0.15 -10.99 5.40
C ASN A 431 0.24 -10.76 6.91
N VAL A 432 -0.86 -11.05 7.62
CA VAL A 432 -0.96 -11.01 9.08
C VAL A 432 -1.38 -12.38 9.58
N VAL A 433 -0.54 -13.00 10.41
CA VAL A 433 -0.83 -14.30 11.06
C VAL A 433 -0.91 -14.13 12.56
N GLN A 434 -1.91 -14.76 13.16
CA GLN A 434 -2.16 -14.67 14.60
C GLN A 434 -1.54 -15.85 15.34
N GLY A 435 -0.99 -15.59 16.54
CA GLY A 435 -0.43 -16.66 17.36
C GLY A 435 0.66 -16.24 18.34
N GLY A 436 1.11 -17.20 19.15
CA GLY A 436 2.03 -17.00 20.27
C GLY A 436 3.51 -17.15 19.90
N GLY A 437 4.29 -17.66 20.86
CA GLY A 437 5.73 -17.88 20.72
C GLY A 437 6.10 -18.99 19.71
N LYS A 438 5.25 -20.01 19.55
CA LYS A 438 5.45 -21.08 18.55
C LYS A 438 5.37 -20.52 17.14
N THR A 439 4.31 -19.76 16.85
CA THR A 439 4.14 -19.01 15.59
C THR A 439 5.34 -18.10 15.29
N GLY A 440 5.78 -17.32 16.29
CA GLY A 440 6.96 -16.45 16.15
C GLY A 440 8.26 -17.23 15.87
N SER A 441 8.43 -18.42 16.46
CA SER A 441 9.58 -19.28 16.23
C SER A 441 9.55 -19.91 14.83
N ALA A 442 8.37 -20.33 14.36
CA ALA A 442 8.18 -20.82 12.99
C ALA A 442 8.57 -19.75 11.95
N ILE A 443 8.16 -18.48 12.14
CA ILE A 443 8.55 -17.36 11.25
C ILE A 443 10.08 -17.24 11.18
N CYS A 444 10.78 -17.38 12.31
CA CYS A 444 12.23 -17.30 12.37
C CYS A 444 12.93 -18.50 11.70
N GLN A 445 12.32 -19.68 11.76
CA GLN A 445 12.89 -20.94 11.26
C GLN A 445 12.55 -21.24 9.79
N THR A 446 11.49 -20.67 9.22
CA THR A 446 11.19 -20.82 7.78
C THR A 446 12.37 -20.33 6.92
N ARG A 447 12.85 -21.18 6.00
CA ARG A 447 14.00 -20.93 5.11
C ARG A 447 13.89 -19.64 4.30
N ASP A 448 12.65 -19.30 3.96
CA ASP A 448 12.37 -18.37 2.88
C ASP A 448 12.00 -16.96 3.38
N VAL A 449 11.83 -16.80 4.70
CA VAL A 449 12.02 -15.52 5.38
C VAL A 449 13.50 -15.16 5.29
N LYS A 450 13.82 -13.95 4.82
CA LYS A 450 15.20 -13.49 4.58
C LYS A 450 15.70 -12.46 5.59
N LYS A 451 14.80 -11.88 6.38
CA LYS A 451 15.10 -11.00 7.50
C LYS A 451 14.06 -11.18 8.60
N VAL A 452 14.47 -11.09 9.86
CA VAL A 452 13.56 -11.04 11.00
C VAL A 452 13.60 -9.65 11.66
N SER A 453 12.43 -9.12 12.04
CA SER A 453 12.29 -7.88 12.82
C SER A 453 11.36 -8.11 14.00
N PHE A 454 11.84 -7.90 15.21
CA PHE A 454 11.10 -8.16 16.45
C PHE A 454 11.07 -6.92 17.34
N THR A 455 9.91 -6.67 17.96
CA THR A 455 9.76 -5.71 19.06
C THR A 455 9.10 -6.41 20.24
N GLY A 456 9.68 -6.31 21.44
CA GLY A 456 9.15 -6.96 22.63
C GLY A 456 10.16 -7.05 23.77
N SER A 457 10.19 -8.17 24.51
CA SER A 457 11.09 -8.34 25.67
C SER A 457 12.49 -8.82 25.29
N VAL A 458 13.51 -8.46 26.08
CA VAL A 458 14.88 -8.99 25.97
C VAL A 458 14.92 -10.52 25.96
N ALA A 459 14.15 -11.18 26.83
CA ALA A 459 14.12 -12.64 26.94
C ALA A 459 13.62 -13.29 25.63
N THR A 460 12.53 -12.77 25.07
CA THR A 460 11.99 -13.23 23.78
C THR A 460 12.95 -12.87 22.63
N GLY A 461 13.55 -11.67 22.64
CA GLY A 461 14.51 -11.22 21.63
C GLY A 461 15.72 -12.15 21.47
N ARG A 462 16.23 -12.69 22.59
CA ARG A 462 17.31 -13.70 22.57
C ARG A 462 16.88 -15.00 21.87
N ILE A 463 15.68 -15.49 22.15
CA ILE A 463 15.11 -16.69 21.51
C ILE A 463 14.90 -16.44 20.00
N ILE A 464 14.39 -15.27 19.63
CA ILE A 464 14.22 -14.86 18.22
C ILE A 464 15.57 -14.81 17.49
N ALA A 465 16.60 -14.22 18.09
CA ALA A 465 17.94 -14.18 17.52
C ALA A 465 18.53 -15.58 17.32
N GLN A 466 18.38 -16.47 18.31
CA GLN A 466 18.82 -17.86 18.23
C GLN A 466 18.09 -18.63 17.11
N ASN A 467 16.77 -18.53 17.03
CA ASN A 467 15.96 -19.20 16.00
C ASN A 467 16.24 -18.65 14.59
N ALA A 468 16.51 -17.36 14.44
CA ALA A 468 16.87 -16.74 13.17
C ALA A 468 18.29 -17.16 12.71
N ALA A 469 19.21 -17.38 13.66
CA ALA A 469 20.58 -17.81 13.39
C ALA A 469 20.69 -19.31 13.06
N ALA A 470 19.95 -20.17 13.78
CA ALA A 470 20.16 -21.62 13.85
C ALA A 470 20.38 -22.32 12.49
N ASP A 471 19.45 -22.16 11.56
CA ASP A 471 19.45 -22.91 10.29
C ASP A 471 19.94 -22.09 9.08
N PHE A 472 19.84 -20.75 9.14
CA PHE A 472 19.95 -19.89 7.95
C PHE A 472 20.65 -18.54 8.16
N VAL A 473 21.18 -18.25 9.36
CA VAL A 473 21.91 -17.00 9.71
C VAL A 473 21.21 -15.72 9.20
N LYS A 474 19.91 -15.59 9.49
CA LYS A 474 19.10 -14.47 8.99
C LYS A 474 19.46 -13.15 9.72
N PRO A 475 19.59 -12.01 9.00
CA PRO A 475 19.68 -10.70 9.62
C PRO A 475 18.50 -10.40 10.55
N VAL A 476 18.80 -9.94 11.76
CA VAL A 476 17.84 -9.60 12.82
C VAL A 476 17.86 -8.11 13.16
N THR A 477 16.68 -7.52 13.38
CA THR A 477 16.52 -6.20 14.04
C THR A 477 15.66 -6.40 15.28
N LEU A 478 16.12 -5.93 16.43
CA LEU A 478 15.55 -6.25 17.74
C LEU A 478 15.36 -4.99 18.58
N GLU A 479 14.11 -4.62 18.85
CA GLU A 479 13.73 -3.54 19.77
C GLU A 479 13.22 -4.15 21.08
N LEU A 480 14.05 -4.13 22.13
CA LEU A 480 13.89 -5.02 23.30
C LEU A 480 13.43 -4.32 24.59
N GLY A 481 12.97 -3.07 24.48
CA GLY A 481 12.65 -2.19 25.60
C GLY A 481 13.89 -1.63 26.30
N GLY A 482 13.69 -0.87 27.36
CA GLY A 482 14.78 -0.26 28.12
C GLY A 482 14.40 0.08 29.55
N LYS A 483 15.38 0.60 30.30
CA LYS A 483 15.20 1.23 31.62
C LYS A 483 15.74 2.65 31.54
N SER A 484 15.10 3.48 30.71
CA SER A 484 15.55 4.84 30.39
C SER A 484 15.58 5.72 31.64
N SER A 485 16.43 6.73 31.65
CA SER A 485 16.54 7.69 32.76
C SER A 485 16.11 9.08 32.32
N CYS A 486 15.21 9.69 33.09
CA CYS A 486 15.01 11.13 33.08
C CYS A 486 15.91 11.71 34.17
N ILE A 487 16.79 12.66 33.82
CA ILE A 487 17.75 13.27 34.75
C ILE A 487 17.40 14.75 34.85
N ILE A 488 17.12 15.20 36.07
CA ILE A 488 16.57 16.52 36.37
C ILE A 488 17.53 17.22 37.34
N PHE A 489 18.23 18.23 36.84
CA PHE A 489 19.10 19.10 37.63
C PHE A 489 18.30 20.24 38.29
N ASP A 490 18.91 20.94 39.25
CA ASP A 490 18.28 22.03 40.01
C ASP A 490 18.22 23.37 39.28
N ASP A 491 18.85 23.48 38.10
CA ASP A 491 18.66 24.57 37.14
C ASP A 491 17.43 24.37 36.23
N CYS A 492 16.73 23.23 36.35
CA CYS A 492 15.49 22.97 35.64
C CYS A 492 14.27 23.52 36.40
N GLY A 493 13.37 24.21 35.68
CA GLY A 493 12.10 24.65 36.25
C GLY A 493 11.21 23.47 36.66
N VAL A 494 10.85 23.40 37.95
CA VAL A 494 10.19 22.23 38.57
C VAL A 494 8.90 21.82 37.86
N ASP A 495 8.05 22.77 37.46
CA ASP A 495 6.83 22.46 36.70
C ASP A 495 7.10 21.77 35.35
N MET A 496 8.13 22.21 34.62
CA MET A 496 8.54 21.58 33.36
C MET A 496 9.13 20.19 33.59
N ALA A 497 9.93 20.05 34.65
CA ALA A 497 10.49 18.77 35.07
C ALA A 497 9.38 17.75 35.41
N VAL A 498 8.37 18.16 36.19
CA VAL A 498 7.22 17.32 36.55
C VAL A 498 6.40 16.96 35.31
N ALA A 499 6.09 17.93 34.44
CA ALA A 499 5.35 17.68 33.21
C ALA A 499 6.07 16.67 32.29
N GLY A 500 7.39 16.81 32.13
CA GLY A 500 8.23 15.87 31.37
C GLY A 500 8.25 14.48 32.00
N ALA A 501 8.44 14.38 33.31
CA ALA A 501 8.45 13.11 34.04
C ALA A 501 7.10 12.39 33.98
N MET A 502 5.98 13.13 34.06
CA MET A 502 4.63 12.58 33.91
C MET A 502 4.39 12.05 32.49
N MET A 503 4.70 12.85 31.46
CA MET A 503 4.56 12.43 30.06
C MET A 503 5.38 11.18 29.75
N ALA A 504 6.62 11.11 30.25
CA ALA A 504 7.52 9.97 30.01
C ALA A 504 7.17 8.68 30.78
N ASN A 505 6.20 8.70 31.71
CA ASN A 505 5.87 7.55 32.57
C ASN A 505 4.37 7.20 32.67
N PHE A 506 3.44 8.13 32.43
CA PHE A 506 1.99 7.85 32.49
C PHE A 506 1.33 7.73 31.11
N PHE A 507 1.94 8.28 30.06
CA PHE A 507 1.46 8.14 28.68
C PHE A 507 1.36 6.66 28.30
N SER A 508 0.24 6.26 27.70
CA SER A 508 -0.12 4.86 27.41
C SER A 508 0.09 3.93 28.61
N GLN A 509 -0.29 4.41 29.79
CA GLN A 509 -0.28 3.69 31.08
C GLN A 509 1.14 3.24 31.48
N GLY A 510 2.17 3.96 31.00
CA GLY A 510 3.57 3.62 31.19
C GLY A 510 4.08 2.46 30.32
N ALA A 511 3.24 1.90 29.43
CA ALA A 511 3.58 0.77 28.59
C ALA A 511 4.45 1.14 27.36
N VAL A 512 5.28 2.18 27.44
CA VAL A 512 6.13 2.64 26.33
C VAL A 512 7.53 2.03 26.43
N CYS A 513 8.11 1.58 25.32
CA CYS A 513 9.46 0.98 25.32
C CYS A 513 10.57 1.95 25.77
N SER A 514 10.35 3.25 25.53
CA SER A 514 11.23 4.35 25.91
C SER A 514 10.93 4.96 27.28
N ASN A 515 10.00 4.39 28.06
CA ASN A 515 9.54 4.97 29.34
C ASN A 515 10.71 5.37 30.26
N ALA A 516 10.63 6.56 30.85
CA ALA A 516 11.69 7.11 31.69
C ALA A 516 11.59 6.61 33.13
N SER A 517 11.51 5.27 33.28
CA SER A 517 11.19 4.60 34.54
C SER A 517 12.33 4.57 35.57
N LYS A 518 13.35 5.40 35.38
CA LYS A 518 14.23 5.95 36.41
C LYS A 518 14.17 7.48 36.33
N VAL A 519 13.48 8.13 37.27
CA VAL A 519 13.49 9.59 37.40
C VAL A 519 14.54 9.94 38.46
N LEU A 520 15.61 10.60 38.04
CA LEU A 520 16.75 10.99 38.88
C LEU A 520 16.70 12.50 39.08
N VAL A 521 16.44 12.95 40.30
CA VAL A 521 16.19 14.36 40.62
C VAL A 521 17.30 14.88 41.53
N HIS A 522 17.82 16.07 41.24
CA HIS A 522 18.83 16.68 42.09
C HIS A 522 18.26 17.00 43.49
N LYS A 523 19.03 16.67 44.53
CA LYS A 523 18.59 16.73 45.93
C LYS A 523 18.01 18.09 46.36
N ASN A 524 18.45 19.18 45.73
CA ASN A 524 18.05 20.55 46.08
C ASN A 524 16.58 20.85 45.72
N ILE A 525 16.01 20.18 44.70
CA ILE A 525 14.63 20.37 44.24
C ILE A 525 13.74 19.14 44.49
N LEU A 526 14.27 18.09 45.12
CA LEU A 526 13.61 16.79 45.25
C LEU A 526 12.24 16.87 45.94
N ASN A 527 12.13 17.60 47.05
CA ASN A 527 10.89 17.68 47.82
C ASN A 527 9.78 18.38 47.02
N GLU A 528 10.08 19.58 46.48
CA GLU A 528 9.15 20.37 45.65
C GLU A 528 8.70 19.59 44.41
N PHE A 529 9.64 18.90 43.75
CA PHE A 529 9.35 18.03 42.62
C PHE A 529 8.41 16.87 43.01
N VAL A 530 8.66 16.18 44.12
CA VAL A 530 7.84 15.05 44.57
C VAL A 530 6.44 15.50 44.98
N GLU A 531 6.32 16.61 45.70
CA GLU A 531 5.03 17.19 46.10
C GLU A 531 4.17 17.54 44.86
N SER A 532 4.75 18.30 43.92
CA SER A 532 4.09 18.69 42.67
C SER A 532 3.76 17.48 41.78
N LEU A 533 4.65 16.49 41.67
CA LEU A 533 4.40 15.24 40.94
C LEU A 533 3.23 14.44 41.55
N VAL A 534 3.18 14.31 42.88
CA VAL A 534 2.09 13.59 43.58
C VAL A 534 0.77 14.33 43.41
N GLU A 535 0.75 15.66 43.48
CA GLU A 535 -0.44 16.47 43.24
C GLU A 535 -0.98 16.26 41.82
N LYS A 536 -0.16 16.50 40.79
CA LYS A 536 -0.58 16.37 39.38
C LYS A 536 -0.92 14.92 39.02
N THR A 537 -0.28 13.92 39.63
CA THR A 537 -0.63 12.49 39.44
C THR A 537 -2.04 12.18 39.97
N LYS A 538 -2.44 12.75 41.12
CA LYS A 538 -3.80 12.58 41.66
C LYS A 538 -4.90 13.19 40.78
N GLN A 539 -4.55 14.13 39.90
CA GLN A 539 -5.47 14.77 38.95
C GLN A 539 -5.69 13.93 37.67
N LEU A 540 -4.91 12.86 37.45
CA LEU A 540 -5.07 12.00 36.28
C LEU A 540 -6.41 11.24 36.31
N LYS A 541 -7.27 11.49 35.31
CA LYS A 541 -8.54 10.78 35.18
C LYS A 541 -8.32 9.33 34.74
N ILE A 542 -8.41 8.41 35.69
CA ILE A 542 -8.48 6.96 35.44
C ILE A 542 -9.92 6.60 35.05
N GLY A 543 -10.10 5.78 34.01
CA GLY A 543 -11.44 5.34 33.64
C GLY A 543 -11.54 4.61 32.31
N ASP A 544 -12.74 4.65 31.74
CA ASP A 544 -13.05 4.06 30.43
C ASP A 544 -12.18 4.69 29.33
N PRO A 545 -11.28 3.93 28.67
CA PRO A 545 -10.43 4.46 27.60
C PRO A 545 -11.19 5.08 26.43
N LEU A 546 -12.46 4.73 26.20
CA LEU A 546 -13.26 5.31 25.12
C LEU A 546 -13.85 6.69 25.43
N LYS A 547 -13.59 7.25 26.63
CA LYS A 547 -13.96 8.63 26.98
C LYS A 547 -12.78 9.58 26.69
N GLU A 548 -13.04 10.64 25.93
CA GLU A 548 -12.02 11.62 25.48
C GLU A 548 -11.28 12.32 26.65
N ASP A 549 -11.90 12.39 27.84
CA ASP A 549 -11.31 13.02 29.03
C ASP A 549 -10.56 12.03 29.95
N THR A 550 -10.58 10.73 29.65
CA THR A 550 -9.72 9.73 30.31
C THR A 550 -8.25 9.99 29.96
N ARG A 551 -7.36 9.89 30.96
CA ARG A 551 -5.90 10.00 30.82
C ARG A 551 -5.17 8.71 31.18
N VAL A 552 -5.80 7.82 31.93
CA VAL A 552 -5.25 6.50 32.27
C VAL A 552 -6.32 5.45 31.95
N GLY A 553 -6.06 4.64 30.92
CA GLY A 553 -6.91 3.53 30.48
C GLY A 553 -6.66 2.24 31.26
N ALA A 554 -6.95 1.10 30.62
CA ALA A 554 -6.80 -0.22 31.23
C ALA A 554 -5.38 -0.79 31.05
N CYS A 555 -4.93 -1.62 32.00
CA CYS A 555 -3.78 -2.50 31.78
C CYS A 555 -4.16 -3.60 30.79
N ILE A 556 -3.26 -3.93 29.84
CA ILE A 556 -3.50 -4.91 28.77
C ILE A 556 -4.01 -6.28 29.23
N SER A 557 -3.60 -6.74 30.43
CA SER A 557 -4.03 -8.02 30.99
C SER A 557 -3.90 -8.05 32.51
N LYS A 558 -4.57 -9.02 33.14
CA LYS A 558 -4.46 -9.29 34.59
C LYS A 558 -3.03 -9.63 34.99
N ASP A 559 -2.35 -10.47 34.21
CA ASP A 559 -0.94 -10.84 34.45
C ASP A 559 -0.01 -9.62 34.40
N HIS A 560 -0.28 -8.67 33.50
CA HIS A 560 0.51 -7.44 33.43
C HIS A 560 0.25 -6.54 34.65
N LEU A 561 -1.02 -6.39 35.07
CA LEU A 561 -1.39 -5.67 36.29
C LEU A 561 -0.72 -6.27 37.53
N ASP A 562 -0.74 -7.59 37.67
CA ASP A 562 -0.16 -8.26 38.84
C ASP A 562 1.37 -8.17 38.84
N LYS A 563 2.00 -8.17 37.67
CA LYS A 563 3.44 -7.84 37.54
C LYS A 563 3.74 -6.39 37.93
N VAL A 564 2.91 -5.42 37.59
CA VAL A 564 3.10 -4.02 38.02
C VAL A 564 2.94 -3.92 39.53
N LYS A 565 1.91 -4.56 40.11
CA LYS A 565 1.70 -4.61 41.56
C LYS A 565 2.88 -5.22 42.31
N SER A 566 3.47 -6.32 41.81
CA SER A 566 4.59 -6.96 42.50
C SER A 566 5.85 -6.08 42.58
N TYR A 567 6.04 -5.13 41.64
CA TYR A 567 7.09 -4.10 41.77
C TYR A 567 6.76 -3.05 42.84
N ILE A 568 5.49 -2.64 42.96
CA ILE A 568 5.04 -1.72 44.02
C ILE A 568 5.19 -2.38 45.40
N ASP A 569 4.67 -3.60 45.54
CA ASP A 569 4.77 -4.40 46.77
C ASP A 569 6.22 -4.75 47.14
N GLY A 570 7.13 -4.76 46.16
CA GLY A 570 8.57 -4.88 46.36
C GLY A 570 9.18 -3.59 46.90
N ALA A 571 8.94 -2.46 46.21
CA ALA A 571 9.47 -1.14 46.58
C ALA A 571 8.94 -0.60 47.93
N VAL A 572 7.83 -1.13 48.45
CA VAL A 572 7.30 -0.81 49.80
C VAL A 572 7.98 -1.66 50.90
N LYS A 573 8.71 -2.73 50.54
CA LYS A 573 9.44 -3.61 51.47
C LYS A 573 10.94 -3.31 51.55
N GLU A 574 11.49 -2.63 50.54
CA GLU A 574 12.85 -2.07 50.53
C GLU A 574 12.93 -0.81 51.42
#